data_AF-A0A0K8RM45-F1
#
_entry.id   AF-A0A0K8RM45-F1
#
_cell.length_a   1.000
_cell.length_b   1.000
_cell.length_c   1.000
_cell.angle_alpha   90.00
_cell.angle_beta   90.00
_cell.angle_gamma   90.00
#
_symmetry.space_group_name_H-M   'P 1'
#
loop_
_entity.id
_entity.type
_entity.pdbx_description
1 polymer ?
#
loop_
_entity_poly.entity_id
_entity_poly.type
_entity_poly.pdbx_seq_one_letter_code
_entity_poly.pdbx_strand_id
1 'polypeptide(L)'
;MKNFKLVECMLCTTELDKESKKTGENIRSAVLQALRSFDLQDCFTNLAFVTDRGTNVISTLKSQVRLHCAAHILNTVLETTTPTDQRDDATALSDLLPACRSLVTFFKRSGLQCRL
;
A
#
# COMPACT_ATOMS: atom_id res chain seq x y z
N MET A 1 0.32 38.31 4.26
CA MET A 1 0.72 37.47 3.11
C MET A 1 0.54 36.01 3.51
N LYS A 2 -0.28 35.21 2.82
CA LYS A 2 -0.39 33.78 3.10
C LYS A 2 0.86 33.08 2.56
N ASN A 3 1.51 32.27 3.39
CA ASN A 3 2.70 31.50 3.01
C ASN A 3 2.23 30.16 2.42
N PHE A 4 2.37 29.97 1.11
CA PHE A 4 1.91 28.78 0.37
C PHE A 4 3.01 27.71 0.24
N LYS A 5 3.76 27.47 1.32
CA LYS A 5 4.81 26.45 1.33
C LYS A 5 4.23 25.11 1.78
N LEU A 6 4.35 24.09 0.93
CA LEU A 6 4.14 22.71 1.35
C LEU A 6 5.34 22.26 2.19
N VAL A 7 5.07 21.67 3.36
CA VAL A 7 6.09 21.09 4.23
C VAL A 7 5.82 19.60 4.32
N GLU A 8 6.83 18.81 3.99
CA GLU A 8 6.82 17.37 4.16
C GLU A 8 7.76 17.01 5.30
N CYS A 9 7.28 16.19 6.23
CA CYS A 9 8.06 15.72 7.37
C CYS A 9 7.71 14.25 7.62
N MET A 10 8.72 13.39 7.60
CA MET A 10 8.56 12.01 8.04
C MET A 10 8.53 12.00 9.57
N LEU A 11 7.37 11.68 10.14
CA LEU A 11 7.24 11.56 11.60
C LEU A 11 7.97 10.32 12.10
N CYS A 12 7.60 9.14 11.60
CA CYS A 12 8.23 7.89 12.02
C CYS A 12 8.00 6.76 11.03
N THR A 13 8.80 5.71 11.18
CA THR A 13 8.53 4.37 10.66
C THR A 13 8.38 3.41 11.83
N THR A 14 7.25 2.72 11.91
CA THR A 14 6.95 1.81 13.02
C THR A 14 6.80 0.39 12.50
N GLU A 15 7.56 -0.53 13.09
CA GLU A 15 7.31 -1.96 12.90
C GLU A 15 6.11 -2.36 13.77
N LEU A 16 5.09 -2.95 13.13
CA LEU A 16 4.01 -3.60 13.87
C LEU A 16 4.53 -4.94 14.40
N ASP A 17 4.28 -5.19 15.68
CA ASP A 17 4.68 -6.42 16.35
C ASP A 17 4.26 -7.66 15.53
N LYS A 18 5.22 -8.55 15.28
CA LYS A 18 5.07 -9.75 14.47
C LYS A 18 4.20 -10.80 15.16
N GLU A 19 4.17 -10.80 16.49
CA GLU A 19 3.34 -11.73 17.27
C GLU A 19 1.88 -11.27 17.32
N SER A 20 1.67 -9.95 17.30
CA SER A 20 0.34 -9.37 17.18
C SER A 20 -0.25 -9.52 15.76
N LYS A 21 -1.54 -9.81 15.66
CA LYS A 21 -2.25 -9.76 14.37
C LYS A 21 -2.30 -8.31 13.87
N LYS A 22 -2.08 -8.09 12.56
CA LYS A 22 -2.22 -6.77 11.91
C LYS A 22 -3.68 -6.36 11.74
N THR A 23 -4.44 -6.32 12.83
CA THR A 23 -5.85 -5.90 12.86
C THR A 23 -5.97 -4.39 12.75
N GLY A 24 -7.16 -3.89 12.39
CA GLY A 24 -7.41 -2.45 12.38
C GLY A 24 -7.20 -1.78 13.75
N GLU A 25 -7.52 -2.47 14.85
CA GLU A 25 -7.32 -1.94 16.21
C GLU A 25 -5.83 -1.77 16.55
N ASN A 26 -5.01 -2.76 16.20
CA ASN A 26 -3.57 -2.71 16.48
C ASN A 26 -2.90 -1.61 15.64
N ILE A 27 -3.30 -1.46 14.37
CA ILE A 27 -2.84 -0.37 13.51
C ILE A 27 -3.27 0.98 14.09
N ARG A 28 -4.51 1.10 14.61
CA ARG A 28 -5.01 2.32 15.23
C ARG A 28 -4.18 2.72 16.44
N SER A 29 -3.93 1.76 17.33
CA SER A 29 -3.10 1.96 18.51
C SER A 29 -1.69 2.45 18.13
N ALA A 30 -1.07 1.82 17.13
CA ALA A 30 0.26 2.21 16.65
C ALA A 30 0.27 3.63 16.07
N VAL A 31 -0.75 4.03 15.29
CA VAL A 31 -0.86 5.39 14.74
C VAL A 31 -1.03 6.41 15.87
N LEU A 32 -1.89 6.14 16.86
CA LEU A 32 -2.07 7.04 17.99
C LEU A 32 -0.82 7.15 18.85
N GLN A 33 -0.10 6.05 19.08
CA GLN A 33 1.17 6.05 19.79
C GLN A 33 2.23 6.87 19.04
N ALA A 34 2.33 6.71 17.72
CA ALA A 34 3.20 7.52 16.88
C ALA A 34 2.87 9.01 16.98
N LEU A 35 1.60 9.40 16.94
CA LEU A 35 1.23 10.82 17.10
C LEU A 35 1.54 11.34 18.51
N ARG A 36 1.33 10.53 19.55
CA ARG A 36 1.67 10.89 20.93
C ARG A 36 3.16 11.16 21.12
N SER A 37 4.05 10.44 20.44
CA SER A 37 5.51 10.70 20.57
C SER A 37 5.95 12.05 19.99
N PHE A 38 5.06 12.73 19.25
CA PHE A 38 5.26 14.09 18.73
C PHE A 38 4.28 15.11 19.32
N ASP A 39 3.55 14.75 20.38
CA ASP A 39 2.51 15.59 21.00
C ASP A 39 1.38 16.01 20.02
N LEU A 40 1.05 15.14 19.05
CA LEU A 40 0.05 15.39 18.00
C LEU A 40 -1.24 14.58 18.16
N GLN A 41 -1.44 13.89 19.28
CA GLN A 41 -2.60 13.00 19.48
C GLN A 41 -3.95 13.72 19.35
N ASP A 42 -4.03 14.97 19.80
CA ASP A 42 -5.27 15.75 19.80
C ASP A 42 -5.65 16.22 18.39
N CYS A 43 -4.71 16.18 17.45
CA CYS A 43 -4.95 16.50 16.05
C CYS A 43 -5.58 15.34 15.27
N PHE A 44 -5.64 14.12 15.82
CA PHE A 44 -6.00 12.91 15.08
C PHE A 44 -7.31 13.01 14.29
N THR A 45 -8.33 13.68 14.85
CA THR A 45 -9.64 13.87 14.19
C THR A 45 -9.62 14.94 13.08
N ASN A 46 -8.63 15.83 13.09
CA ASN A 46 -8.46 16.92 12.13
C ASN A 46 -7.48 16.58 11.00
N LEU A 47 -6.87 15.40 11.05
CA LEU A 47 -5.96 14.92 10.00
C LEU A 47 -6.74 14.28 8.85
N ALA A 48 -6.30 14.59 7.63
CA ALA A 48 -6.67 13.83 6.44
C ALA A 48 -5.60 12.77 6.17
N PHE A 49 -6.02 11.51 6.12
CA PHE A 49 -5.13 10.38 5.89
C PHE A 49 -5.17 9.95 4.42
N VAL A 50 -4.01 9.68 3.83
CA VAL A 50 -3.91 9.10 2.48
C VAL A 50 -3.33 7.70 2.62
N THR A 51 -4.10 6.67 2.25
CA THR A 51 -3.69 5.27 2.43
C THR A 51 -4.01 4.43 1.19
N ASP A 52 -3.41 3.25 1.08
CA ASP A 52 -3.88 2.22 0.15
C ASP A 52 -5.28 1.69 0.53
N ARG A 53 -5.73 0.64 -0.17
CA ARG A 53 -7.04 0.00 0.06
C ARG A 53 -6.99 -1.21 0.99
N GLY A 54 -5.94 -1.35 1.81
CA GLY A 54 -5.84 -2.41 2.81
C GLY A 54 -7.04 -2.38 3.76
N THR A 55 -7.77 -3.49 3.85
CA THR A 55 -9.04 -3.58 4.61
C THR A 55 -8.88 -3.17 6.07
N ASN A 56 -7.77 -3.56 6.71
CA ASN A 56 -7.49 -3.22 8.10
C ASN A 56 -7.15 -1.73 8.27
N VAL A 57 -6.46 -1.11 7.32
CA VAL A 57 -6.15 0.34 7.37
C VAL A 57 -7.42 1.16 7.15
N ILE A 58 -8.30 0.72 6.24
CA ILE A 58 -9.60 1.35 6.04
C ILE A 58 -10.45 1.29 7.33
N SER A 59 -10.49 0.13 8.00
CA SER A 59 -11.28 -0.02 9.22
C SER A 59 -10.73 0.83 10.38
N THR A 60 -9.41 0.92 10.54
CA THR A 60 -8.73 1.79 11.52
C THR A 60 -9.16 3.26 11.42
N LEU A 61 -9.33 3.75 10.19
CA LEU A 61 -9.53 5.17 9.87
C LEU A 61 -10.96 5.49 9.44
N LYS A 62 -11.92 4.59 9.70
CA LYS A 62 -13.30 4.70 9.19
C LYS A 62 -14.03 5.98 9.63
N SER A 63 -13.69 6.52 10.80
CA SER A 63 -14.25 7.76 11.34
C SER A 63 -13.50 9.03 10.94
N GLN A 64 -12.40 8.92 10.19
CA GLN A 64 -11.51 10.04 9.83
C GLN A 64 -11.68 10.39 8.36
N VAL A 65 -11.28 11.61 7.97
CA VAL A 65 -11.14 11.95 6.55
C VAL A 65 -10.03 11.08 5.96
N ARG A 66 -10.40 10.20 5.02
CA ARG A 66 -9.45 9.29 4.38
C ARG A 66 -9.59 9.34 2.86
N LEU A 67 -8.47 9.56 2.20
CA LEU A 67 -8.32 9.55 0.75
C LEU A 67 -7.60 8.28 0.30
N HIS A 68 -7.84 7.90 -0.95
CA HIS A 68 -7.14 6.79 -1.56
C HIS A 68 -5.80 7.23 -2.15
N CYS A 69 -4.76 6.43 -1.94
CA CYS A 69 -3.47 6.61 -2.56
C CYS A 69 -3.58 6.42 -4.08
N ALA A 70 -3.25 7.47 -4.83
CA ALA A 70 -3.30 7.47 -6.29
C ALA A 70 -2.35 6.42 -6.89
N ALA A 71 -1.16 6.23 -6.33
CA ALA A 71 -0.20 5.23 -6.80
C ALA A 71 -0.78 3.81 -6.69
N HIS A 72 -1.46 3.49 -5.58
CA HIS A 72 -2.10 2.20 -5.42
C HIS A 72 -3.28 2.01 -6.40
N ILE A 73 -4.08 3.06 -6.64
CA ILE A 73 -5.16 3.01 -7.64
C ILE A 73 -4.59 2.73 -9.03
N LEU A 74 -3.56 3.49 -9.45
CA LEU A 74 -2.91 3.31 -10.76
C LEU A 74 -2.34 1.90 -10.90
N ASN A 75 -1.66 1.40 -9.86
CA ASN A 75 -1.13 0.05 -9.88
C ASN A 75 -2.24 -1.01 -10.02
N THR A 76 -3.36 -0.87 -9.29
CA THR A 76 -4.49 -1.80 -9.46
C THR A 76 -5.12 -1.70 -10.85
N VAL A 77 -5.26 -0.50 -11.41
CA VAL A 77 -5.79 -0.34 -12.78
C VAL A 77 -4.89 -1.09 -13.75
N LEU A 78 -3.57 -0.85 -13.72
CA LEU A 78 -2.62 -1.55 -14.57
C LEU A 78 -2.69 -3.07 -14.36
N GLU A 79 -2.72 -3.54 -13.12
CA GLU A 79 -2.80 -4.98 -12.81
C GLU A 79 -4.09 -5.63 -13.33
N THR A 80 -5.22 -4.93 -13.25
CA THR A 80 -6.54 -5.45 -13.65
C THR A 80 -6.83 -5.31 -15.14
N THR A 81 -6.28 -4.30 -15.81
CA THR A 81 -6.44 -4.10 -17.26
C THR A 81 -5.37 -4.80 -18.07
N THR A 82 -4.23 -5.13 -17.45
CA THR A 82 -3.26 -6.03 -18.07
C THR A 82 -3.92 -7.39 -18.25
N PRO A 83 -3.93 -7.97 -19.46
CA PRO A 83 -4.72 -9.15 -19.75
C PRO A 83 -4.15 -10.34 -18.98
N THR A 84 -4.86 -10.76 -17.94
CA THR A 84 -4.75 -12.13 -17.41
C THR A 84 -5.83 -13.04 -18.00
N ASP A 85 -6.93 -12.45 -18.47
CA ASP A 85 -8.06 -13.16 -19.06
C ASP A 85 -8.41 -12.55 -20.43
N GLN A 86 -8.19 -13.36 -21.47
CA GLN A 86 -8.73 -13.37 -22.84
C GLN A 86 -9.68 -12.23 -23.28
N ARG A 87 -9.30 -10.97 -23.13
CA ARG A 87 -9.92 -9.87 -23.89
C ARG A 87 -9.16 -9.75 -25.21
N ASP A 88 -9.90 -9.85 -26.32
CA ASP A 88 -9.40 -10.00 -27.69
C ASP A 88 -8.37 -8.94 -28.11
N ASP A 89 -8.31 -7.79 -27.42
CA ASP A 89 -7.53 -6.62 -27.82
C ASP A 89 -6.03 -6.70 -27.46
N ALA A 90 -5.60 -7.69 -26.66
CA ALA A 90 -4.21 -7.79 -26.18
C ALA A 90 -3.72 -9.24 -25.95
N THR A 91 -4.09 -10.14 -26.86
CA THR A 91 -3.70 -11.56 -26.87
C THR A 91 -2.20 -11.81 -26.69
N ALA A 92 -1.34 -11.00 -27.30
CA ALA A 92 0.12 -11.16 -27.18
C ALA A 92 0.65 -11.00 -25.74
N LEU A 93 0.02 -10.14 -24.92
CA LEU A 93 0.44 -9.90 -23.55
C LEU A 93 -0.10 -10.96 -22.59
N SER A 94 -1.28 -11.52 -22.91
CA SER A 94 -1.95 -12.58 -22.15
C SER A 94 -1.13 -13.86 -22.06
N ASP A 95 -0.38 -14.22 -23.11
CA ASP A 95 0.45 -15.43 -23.12
C ASP A 95 1.88 -15.16 -22.60
N LEU A 96 2.41 -13.97 -22.88
CA LEU A 96 3.77 -13.59 -22.50
C LEU A 96 3.95 -13.50 -20.99
N LEU A 97 3.00 -12.90 -20.26
CA LEU A 97 3.12 -12.69 -18.82
C LEU A 97 3.13 -14.01 -18.02
N PRO A 98 2.24 -14.99 -18.27
CA PRO A 98 2.35 -16.32 -17.69
C PRO A 98 3.66 -17.03 -18.02
N ALA A 99 4.15 -16.91 -19.26
CA ALA A 99 5.43 -17.50 -19.65
C ALA A 99 6.61 -16.89 -18.87
N CYS A 100 6.65 -15.56 -18.74
CA CYS A 100 7.65 -14.87 -17.91
C CYS A 100 7.57 -15.29 -16.44
N ARG A 101 6.36 -15.37 -15.86
CA ARG A 101 6.17 -15.84 -14.46
C ARG A 101 6.64 -17.29 -14.28
N SER A 102 6.45 -18.13 -15.29
CA SER A 102 6.91 -19.53 -15.28
C SER A 102 8.43 -19.62 -15.30
N LEU A 103 9.10 -18.80 -16.12
CA LEU A 103 10.56 -18.68 -16.14
C LEU A 103 11.11 -18.23 -14.78
N VAL A 104 10.53 -17.17 -14.20
CA VAL A 104 10.90 -16.67 -12.86
C VAL A 104 10.73 -17.76 -11.80
N THR A 105 9.65 -18.53 -11.89
CA THR A 105 9.39 -19.67 -11.00
C THR A 105 10.44 -20.76 -11.15
N PHE A 106 10.83 -21.11 -12.38
CA PHE A 106 11.87 -22.10 -12.66
C PHE A 106 13.21 -21.66 -12.05
N PHE A 107 13.66 -20.43 -12.34
CA PHE A 107 14.92 -19.91 -11.81
C PHE A 107 14.93 -19.89 -10.28
N LYS A 108 13.81 -19.52 -9.64
CA LYS A 108 13.68 -19.56 -8.17
C LYS A 108 13.76 -20.99 -7.62
N ARG A 109 13.14 -21.98 -8.28
CA ARG A 109 13.18 -23.40 -7.85
C ARG A 109 14.56 -24.02 -8.05
N SER A 110 15.27 -23.64 -9.11
CA SER A 110 16.60 -24.15 -9.41
C SER A 110 17.72 -23.43 -8.65
N GLY A 111 17.41 -22.47 -7.78
CA GLY A 111 18.42 -21.70 -7.05
C GLY A 111 19.20 -20.71 -7.93
N LEU A 112 18.69 -20.39 -9.12
CA LEU A 112 19.31 -19.53 -10.13
C LEU A 112 18.72 -18.11 -10.16
N GLN A 113 17.87 -17.73 -9.20
CA GLN A 113 17.23 -16.41 -9.17
C GLN A 113 18.20 -15.22 -9.22
N CYS A 114 19.46 -15.41 -8.83
CA CYS A 114 20.50 -14.37 -8.91
C CYS A 114 21.02 -14.14 -10.35
N ARG A 115 20.63 -14.99 -11.31
CA ARG A 115 21.03 -14.94 -12.73
C ARG A 115 19.90 -14.47 -13.65
N LEU A 116 18.82 -13.95 -13.05
CA LEU A 116 17.67 -13.37 -13.75
C LEU A 116 17.92 -11.91 -14.08
#